data_AF-A0A1R0ZK49-F1
#
_entry.id   AF-A0A1R0ZK49-F1
#
_cell.length_a   1.000
_cell.length_b   1.000
_cell.length_c   1.000
_cell.angle_alpha   90.00
_cell.angle_beta   90.00
_cell.angle_gamma   90.00
#
_symmetry.space_group_name_H-M   'P 1'
#
loop_
_entity.id
_entity.type
_entity.pdbx_description
1 polymer ?
#
loop_
_entity_poly.entity_id
_entity_poly.type
_entity_poly.pdbx_seq_one_letter_code
_entity_poly.pdbx_strand_id
1 'polypeptide(L)' 'MFEFEAKLVRPDASGSWTYLNVPFDAEQIFETKSRIQVKGSVNGIPYRGTLMPHGNGKHFMVVRRNYGI' A
#
# COMPACT_ATOMS: atom_id res chain seq x y z
N MET A 1 9.98 -2.45 12.69
CA MET A 1 10.01 -2.13 11.25
C MET A 1 9.28 -3.26 10.56
N PHE A 2 8.26 -2.95 9.75
CA PHE A 2 7.53 -3.98 8.98
C PHE A 2 8.14 -4.03 7.58
N GLU A 3 8.52 -5.22 7.14
CA GLU A 3 9.04 -5.47 5.80
C GLU A 3 8.23 -6.62 5.18
N PHE A 4 7.94 -6.48 3.90
CA PHE A 4 7.19 -7.47 3.15
C PHE A 4 7.43 -7.29 1.66
N GLU A 5 7.17 -8.35 0.91
CA GLU A 5 7.11 -8.31 -0.54
C GLU A 5 5.64 -8.31 -0.99
N ALA A 6 5.34 -7.50 -2.01
CA ALA A 6 4.01 -7.44 -2.60
C ALA A 6 4.10 -7.12 -4.09
N LYS A 7 3.15 -7.65 -4.86
CA LYS A 7 3.04 -7.35 -6.29
C LYS A 7 2.41 -5.98 -6.50
N LEU A 8 3.01 -5.21 -7.41
CA LEU A 8 2.38 -4.01 -7.94
C LEU A 8 1.30 -4.40 -8.95
N VAL A 9 0.13 -3.82 -8.79
CA VAL A 9 -1.04 -3.99 -9.63
C VAL A 9 -1.33 -2.67 -10.32
N ARG A 10 -1.45 -2.70 -11.65
CA ARG A 10 -1.87 -1.55 -12.47
C ARG A 10 -3.00 -1.99 -13.39
N PRO A 11 -4.26 -1.65 -13.08
CA PRO A 11 -5.39 -1.96 -13.94
C PRO A 11 -5.28 -1.31 -15.31
N ASP A 12 -5.73 -1.99 -16.36
CA ASP A 12 -5.79 -1.47 -17.73
C ASP A 12 -7.02 -0.56 -17.93
N ALA A 13 -7.09 0.49 -17.12
CA ALA A 13 -8.12 1.51 -17.20
C ALA A 13 -7.46 2.89 -17.17
N SER A 14 -7.97 3.81 -17.99
CA SER A 14 -7.47 5.18 -18.02
C SER A 14 -7.61 5.83 -16.63
N GLY A 15 -6.54 6.47 -16.16
CA GLY A 15 -6.50 7.11 -14.84
C GLY A 15 -6.34 6.14 -13.65
N SER A 16 -6.13 4.84 -13.88
CA SER A 16 -5.92 3.88 -12.80
C SER A 16 -4.65 4.18 -12.00
N TRP A 17 -4.73 3.91 -10.69
CA TRP A 17 -3.57 3.96 -9.82
C TRP A 17 -2.78 2.66 -9.91
N THR A 18 -1.46 2.77 -9.80
CA THR A 18 -0.63 1.63 -9.46
C THR A 18 -0.64 1.48 -7.94
N TYR A 19 -0.93 0.28 -7.47
CA TYR A 19 -1.07 -0.01 -6.04
C TYR A 19 -0.52 -1.39 -5.71
N LEU A 20 -0.36 -1.68 -4.43
CA LEU A 20 -0.13 -3.03 -3.92
C LEU A 20 -1.16 -3.37 -2.85
N ASN A 21 -1.47 -4.65 -2.72
CA ASN A 21 -2.23 -5.16 -1.58
C ASN A 21 -1.26 -5.49 -0.44
N VAL A 22 -1.59 -5.06 0.77
CA VAL A 22 -0.81 -5.37 1.97
C VAL A 22 -0.96 -6.86 2.28
N PRO A 23 0.13 -7.64 2.42
CA PRO A 23 0.07 -9.09 2.55
C PRO A 23 -0.17 -9.57 3.99
N PHE A 24 -0.64 -8.69 4.88
CA PHE A 24 -0.92 -8.99 6.27
C PHE A 24 -2.18 -8.24 6.75
N ASP A 25 -2.74 -8.69 7.87
CA ASP A 25 -3.92 -8.08 8.49
C ASP A 25 -3.54 -6.80 9.25
N ALA A 26 -3.61 -5.67 8.54
CA ALA A 26 -3.33 -4.36 9.13
C ALA A 26 -4.42 -3.93 10.13
N GLU A 27 -5.66 -4.40 10.00
CA GLU A 27 -6.71 -4.08 10.98
C GLU A 27 -6.41 -4.71 12.33
N GLN A 28 -6.01 -5.98 12.32
CA GLN A 28 -5.65 -6.71 13.53
C GLN A 28 -4.37 -6.15 14.17
N ILE A 29 -3.36 -5.81 13.37
CA ILE A 29 -2.05 -5.36 13.88
C ILE A 29 -2.11 -3.94 14.44
N PHE A 30 -2.83 -3.04 13.78
CA PHE A 30 -2.90 -1.62 14.16
C PHE A 30 -4.21 -1.26 14.87
N GLU A 31 -5.03 -2.27 15.19
CA GLU A 31 -6.31 -2.16 15.90
C GLU A 31 -7.24 -1.08 15.32
N THR A 32 -7.23 -0.93 13.98
CA THR A 32 -7.99 0.10 13.30
C THR A 32 -8.47 -0.33 11.92
N LYS A 33 -9.72 0.01 11.61
CA LYS A 33 -10.32 -0.13 10.27
C LYS A 33 -10.15 1.13 9.41
N SER A 34 -9.50 2.14 9.97
CA SER A 34 -9.28 3.43 9.32
C SER A 34 -8.02 3.42 8.48
N ARG A 35 -7.83 4.50 7.73
CA ARG A 35 -6.58 4.77 7.02
C ARG A 35 -5.39 4.85 8.01
N ILE A 36 -4.26 4.22 7.67
CA ILE A 36 -3.04 4.21 8.49
C ILE A 36 -1.94 4.97 7.77
N GLN A 37 -1.39 6.01 8.39
CA GLN A 37 -0.26 6.76 7.82
C GLN A 37 1.04 5.95 7.94
N VAL A 38 1.82 5.90 6.86
CA VAL A 38 3.09 5.15 6.83
C VAL A 38 4.22 5.97 6.24
N LYS A 39 5.43 5.70 6.73
CA LYS A 39 6.70 6.17 6.18
C LYS A 39 7.62 4.97 6.06
N GLY A 40 8.37 4.89 4.97
CA GLY A 40 9.30 3.79 4.74
C GLY A 40 10.02 3.94 3.41
N SER A 41 10.33 2.82 2.78
CA SER A 41 10.84 2.79 1.42
C SER A 41 10.12 1.71 0.60
N VAL A 42 10.05 1.92 -0.70
CA VAL A 42 9.61 0.91 -1.68
C VAL A 42 10.77 0.70 -2.63
N ASN A 43 11.31 -0.52 -2.72
CA ASN A 43 12.51 -0.83 -3.50
C ASN A 43 13.69 0.13 -3.23
N GLY A 44 13.91 0.49 -1.96
CA GLY A 44 14.96 1.42 -1.54
C GLY A 44 14.66 2.91 -1.75
N ILE A 45 13.53 3.27 -2.37
CA ILE A 45 13.15 4.67 -2.62
C ILE A 45 12.24 5.16 -1.49
N PRO A 46 12.54 6.32 -0.86
CA PRO A 46 11.73 6.85 0.24
C PRO A 46 10.27 7.03 -0.14
N TYR A 47 9.39 6.53 0.73
CA TYR A 47 7.95 6.55 0.54
C TYR A 47 7.25 7.15 1.77
N ARG A 48 6.22 7.95 1.50
CA ARG A 48 5.25 8.41 2.48
C ARG A 48 3.87 8.33 1.87
N GLY A 49 2.96 7.68 2.57
CA GLY A 49 1.58 7.59 2.13
C GLY A 49 0.73 6.92 3.18
N THR A 50 -0.25 6.15 2.71
CA THR A 50 -1.32 5.66 3.56
C THR A 50 -1.71 4.25 3.15
N LEU A 51 -1.90 3.36 4.13
CA LEU A 51 -2.62 2.12 3.93
C LEU A 51 -4.11 2.45 3.93
N MET A 52 -4.77 2.20 2.81
CA MET A 52 -6.17 2.46 2.58
C MET A 52 -6.97 1.17 2.80
N PRO A 53 -8.05 1.17 3.60
CA PRO A 53 -8.89 -0.01 3.78
C PRO A 53 -9.65 -0.32 2.48
N HIS A 54 -9.74 -1.61 2.14
CA HIS A 54 -10.64 -2.12 1.10
C HIS A 54 -12.08 -2.30 1.59
N GLY A 55 -12.31 -2.24 2.91
CA GLY A 55 -13.62 -2.51 3.54
C GLY A 55 -13.91 -3.99 3.79
N ASN A 56 -12.96 -4.88 3.51
CA ASN A 56 -13.08 -6.34 3.70
C ASN A 56 -11.98 -6.91 4.62
N GLY A 57 -11.46 -6.10 5.55
CA GLY A 57 -10.33 -6.48 6.42
C GLY A 57 -8.95 -6.29 5.77
N LYS A 58 -8.88 -6.07 4.45
CA LYS A 58 -7.61 -5.86 3.74
C LYS A 58 -7.30 -4.38 3.55
N HIS A 59 -6.02 -4.10 3.35
CA HIS A 59 -5.53 -2.77 3.02
C HIS A 59 -4.75 -2.78 1.71
N PHE A 60 -4.72 -1.64 1.01
CA PHE A 60 -3.86 -1.40 -0.13
C PHE A 60 -3.06 -0.11 0.03
N MET A 61 -2.01 0.02 -0.75
CA MET A 61 -1.16 1.19 -0.76
C MET A 61 -0.92 1.64 -2.20
N VAL A 62 -1.14 2.91 -2.48
CA VAL A 62 -0.89 3.50 -3.80
C VAL A 62 0.59 3.81 -3.94
N VAL A 63 1.18 3.39 -5.06
CA VAL A 63 2.58 3.65 -5.40
C VAL A 63 2.62 4.50 -6.66
N ARG A 64 3.28 5.65 -6.58
CA ARG A 64 3.36 6.61 -7.70
C ARG A 64 4.48 6.21 -8.69
N ARG A 65 4.32 6.60 -9.94
CA ARG A 65 5.29 6.28 -11.01
C ARG A 65 6.70 6.84 -10.76
N ASN A 66 6.83 7.90 -9.96
CA ASN A 66 8.12 8.52 -9.66
C ASN A 66 9.04 7.65 -8.78
N TYR A 67 8.58 6.46 -8.37
CA TYR A 67 9.39 5.46 -7.65
C TYR A 67 10.13 4.49 -8.59
N GLY A 68 10.35 4.85 -9.87
CA GLY A 68 11.17 4.05 -10.80
C GLY A 68 10.61 2.65 -11.11
N ILE A 69 9.29 2.49 -10.97
CA ILE A 69 8.53 1.24 -11.16
C ILE A 69 7.75 1.21 -12.47
#